data_AF-A0A9D2DGD4-F1
#
_entry.id   AF-A0A9D2DGD4-F1
#
_cell.length_a   1.000
_cell.length_b   1.000
_cell.length_c   1.000
_cell.angle_alpha   90.00
_cell.angle_beta   90.00
_cell.angle_gamma   90.00
#
_symmetry.space_group_name_H-M   'P 1'
#
loop_
_entity.id
_entity.type
_entity.pdbx_description
1 polymer ?
#
loop_
_entity_poly.entity_id
_entity_poly.type
_entity_poly.pdbx_seq_one_letter_code
_entity_poly.pdbx_strand_id
1 'polypeptide(L)' 'MKLFSSADIKNVMLAGHAGSGKTTLAEAMLYLSGATDRLGKTAEGNTVMDFDSEEKKRQAT' A
#
# COMPACT_ATOMS: atom_id res chain seq x y z
N MET A 1 19.27 1.28 -14.55
CA MET A 1 18.04 0.44 -14.57
C MET A 1 18.47 -0.98 -14.24
N LYS A 2 17.92 -1.62 -13.20
CA LYS A 2 18.24 -3.04 -12.92
C LYS A 2 17.47 -3.93 -13.89
N LEU A 3 18.13 -4.95 -14.43
CA LEU A 3 17.51 -5.99 -15.25
C LEU A 3 17.03 -7.10 -14.32
N PHE A 4 15.77 -7.51 -14.48
CA PHE A 4 15.15 -8.60 -13.73
C PHE A 4 14.68 -9.66 -14.71
N SER A 5 14.89 -10.93 -14.40
CA SER A 5 14.24 -12.02 -15.15
C SER A 5 12.78 -12.12 -14.72
N SER A 6 11.94 -12.74 -15.55
CA SER A 6 10.52 -12.95 -15.20
C SER A 6 10.36 -13.77 -13.91
N ALA A 7 11.29 -14.67 -13.60
CA ALA A 7 11.29 -15.47 -12.37
C ALA A 7 11.49 -14.64 -11.09
N ASP A 8 12.15 -13.48 -11.22
CA ASP A 8 12.45 -12.56 -10.11
C ASP A 8 11.27 -11.63 -9.79
N ILE A 9 10.29 -11.49 -10.70
CA ILE A 9 9.11 -10.63 -10.50
C ILE A 9 8.04 -11.39 -9.72
N LYS A 10 7.56 -10.80 -8.64
CA LYS A 10 6.44 -11.33 -7.84
C LYS A 10 5.24 -10.42 -7.95
N ASN A 11 4.16 -10.94 -8.53
CA ASN A 11 2.86 -10.27 -8.56
C ASN A 11 2.06 -10.67 -7.32
N VAL A 12 1.66 -9.69 -6.51
CA VAL A 12 0.94 -9.92 -5.24
C VAL A 12 -0.29 -9.01 -5.22
N MET A 13 -1.42 -9.55 -4.75
CA MET A 13 -2.67 -8.81 -4.54
C MET A 13 -3.09 -8.91 -3.07
N LEU A 14 -3.46 -7.77 -2.47
CA LEU A 14 -4.08 -7.73 -1.15
C LEU A 14 -5.59 -7.65 -1.32
N ALA A 15 -6.31 -8.68 -0.87
CA ALA A 15 -7.76 -8.78 -0.98
C ALA A 15 -8.40 -9.14 0.36
N GLY A 16 -9.60 -8.63 0.59
CA GLY A 16 -10.28 -8.73 1.87
C GLY A 16 -11.38 -7.67 2.02
N HIS A 17 -12.25 -7.87 3.01
CA HIS A 17 -13.39 -6.98 3.26
C HIS A 17 -12.95 -5.53 3.57
N ALA A 18 -13.88 -4.58 3.48
CA ALA A 18 -13.62 -3.22 3.93
C ALA A 18 -13.17 -3.22 5.40
N GLY A 19 -12.13 -2.43 5.72
CA GLY A 19 -11.57 -2.40 7.07
C GLY A 19 -10.71 -3.61 7.47
N SER A 20 -10.49 -4.61 6.61
CA SER A 20 -9.67 -5.79 6.95
C SER A 20 -8.15 -5.52 7.01
N GLY A 21 -7.73 -4.25 6.97
CA GLY A 21 -6.32 -3.85 7.10
C GLY A 21 -5.48 -3.96 5.82
N LYS A 22 -6.08 -4.11 4.63
CA LYS A 22 -5.35 -4.20 3.35
C LYS A 22 -4.37 -3.05 3.15
N THR A 23 -4.87 -1.82 3.28
CA THR A 23 -4.11 -0.59 3.10
C THR A 23 -3.00 -0.45 4.16
N THR A 24 -3.30 -0.80 5.42
CA THR A 24 -2.32 -0.81 6.51
C THR A 24 -1.18 -1.80 6.25
N LEU A 25 -1.49 -2.99 5.72
CA LEU A 25 -0.48 -3.97 5.37
C LEU A 25 0.39 -3.49 4.19
N ALA A 26 -0.20 -2.86 3.17
CA ALA A 26 0.54 -2.27 2.06
C ALA A 26 1.54 -1.20 2.54
N GLU A 27 1.11 -0.30 3.44
CA GLU A 27 1.98 0.71 4.06
C GLU A 27 3.17 0.07 4.80
N ALA A 28 2.91 -0.98 5.59
CA ALA A 28 3.95 -1.69 6.30
C ALA A 28 4.96 -2.34 5.35
N MET A 29 4.50 -2.94 4.25
CA MET A 29 5.38 -3.53 3.23
C MET A 29 6.27 -2.47 2.56
N LEU A 30 5.70 -1.32 2.21
CA LEU A 30 6.45 -0.22 1.60
C LEU A 30 7.52 0.32 2.55
N TYR A 31 7.16 0.59 3.80
CA TYR A 31 8.09 1.06 4.82
C TYR A 31 9.22 0.05 5.09
N LEU A 32 8.88 -1.23 5.31
CA LEU A 32 9.87 -2.28 5.59
C LEU A 32 10.80 -2.57 4.39
N SER A 33 10.31 -2.38 3.16
CA SER A 33 11.13 -2.51 1.96
C SER A 33 12.09 -1.33 1.74
N GLY A 34 11.95 -0.25 2.51
CA GLY A 34 12.66 1.01 2.31
C GLY A 34 12.17 1.82 1.11
N ALA A 35 11.00 1.49 0.54
CA ALA A 35 10.38 2.25 -0.53
C ALA A 35 9.79 3.58 -0.04
N THR A 36 9.47 3.68 1.26
CA THR A 36 9.06 4.91 1.92
C THR A 36 9.76 5.10 3.26
N ASP A 37 9.99 6.36 3.62
CA ASP A 37 10.70 6.74 4.85
C ASP A 37 9.76 6.83 6.06
N ARG A 38 8.45 6.76 5.82
CA ARG A 38 7.40 6.87 6.82
C ARG A 38 6.39 5.74 6.68
N LEU A 39 5.78 5.39 7.81
CA LEU A 39 4.63 4.50 7.89
C LEU A 39 3.35 5.34 7.98
N GLY A 40 2.60 5.46 6.88
CA GLY A 40 1.33 6.17 6.86
C GLY A 40 0.23 5.43 7.62
N LYS A 41 -0.83 6.16 7.96
CA LYS A 41 -2.01 5.64 8.66
C LYS A 41 -3.29 5.97 7.88
N THR A 42 -4.13 4.96 7.72
CA THR A 42 -5.45 5.09 7.06
C THR A 42 -6.34 6.11 7.76
N ALA A 43 -6.32 6.14 9.09
CA ALA A 43 -7.10 7.10 9.89
C ALA A 43 -6.68 8.57 9.66
N GLU A 44 -5.44 8.80 9.24
CA GLU A 44 -4.90 10.13 8.94
C GLU A 44 -4.99 10.47 7.44
N GLY A 45 -5.46 9.54 6.59
CA GLY A 45 -5.60 9.73 5.14
C GLY A 45 -4.29 10.08 4.43
N ASN A 46 -3.17 9.60 4.97
CA ASN A 46 -1.81 9.94 4.52
C ASN A 46 -1.01 8.73 4.03
N THR A 47 -1.68 7.61 3.74
CA THR A 47 -1.06 6.42 3.14
C THR A 47 -0.66 6.70 1.70
N VAL A 48 0.31 5.94 1.18
CA VAL A 48 0.72 5.98 -0.22
C VAL A 48 -0.43 5.57 -1.14
N MET A 49 -1.33 4.72 -0.65
CA MET A 49 -2.46 4.21 -1.40
C MET A 49 -3.68 5.15 -1.40
N ASP A 50 -3.61 6.29 -0.70
CA ASP A 50 -4.64 7.34 -0.76
C ASP A 50 -4.40 8.24 -2.00
N PHE A 51 -4.49 7.67 -3.21
CA PHE A 51 -4.25 8.42 -4.44
C PHE A 51 -5.53 9.10 -4.96
N ASP A 52 -6.70 8.50 -4.73
CA ASP A 52 -7.98 9.11 -5.08
C ASP A 52 -8.51 9.99 -3.93
N SER A 53 -9.08 11.14 -4.30
CA SER A 53 -9.82 12.01 -3.39
C SER A 53 -11.00 11.32 -2.69
N GLU A 54 -11.67 10.38 -3.36
CA GLU A 54 -12.79 9.63 -2.79
C GLU A 54 -12.33 8.58 -1.79
N GLU A 55 -11.16 7.96 -1.99
CA GLU A 55 -10.56 7.02 -1.05
C GLU A 55 -10.24 7.71 0.28
N LYS A 56 -9.67 8.92 0.22
CA LYS A 56 -9.42 9.78 1.40
C LYS A 56 -10.71 10.11 2.14
N LYS A 57 -11.76 10.46 1.40
CA LYS A 57 -13.04 10.86 1.96
C LYS A 57 -13.78 9.70 2.61
N ARG A 58 -13.68 8.50 2.03
CA ARG A 58 -14.34 7.27 2.52
C ARG A 58 -13.51 6.51 3.54
N GLN A 59 -12.21 6.85 3.68
CA GLN A 59 -11.22 6.08 4.43
C GLN A 59 -11.21 4.60 4.00
N ALA A 60 -11.44 4.35 2.71
CA ALA A 60 -11.56 3.03 2.14
C ALA A 60 -11.00 3.01 0.73
N THR A 61 -10.05 2.10 0.51
CA THR A 61 -9.47 1.70 -0.78
C THR A 61 -10.23 0.48 -1.33
#